data_AF-A0AAE3DUF7-F1
#
_entry.id   AF-A0AAE3DUF7-F1
#
_cell.length_a   1.000
_cell.length_b   1.000
_cell.length_c   1.000
_cell.angle_alpha   90.00
_cell.angle_beta   90.00
_cell.angle_gamma   90.00
#
_symmetry.space_group_name_H-M   'P 1'
#
loop_
_entity.id
_entity.type
_entity.pdbx_description
1 polymer ?
#
loop_
_entity_poly.entity_id
_entity_poly.type
_entity_poly.pdbx_seq_one_letter_code
_entity_poly.pdbx_strand_id
1 'polypeptide(L)'
;MKKEMKIVLPFYKIAYAVSFVVILSVIRAVVFTYEIGLSIEPPFAILTAVFCADTYVQEITSNRSEVQRLYQIKKRIYSIIQRLMIQGTFLLLLAVLGYGLFFAFQKPITHPVTESEILQFITCFGAIVVTIFFWGILANTLSMLFRNMWMGIGSSLLIWVATNSTGGDKLFGAWNLFSYSFRDIENTADITWLYGKGLCICIGLILLLALPKIVRKRG
;
A
#
# COMPACT_ATOMS: atom_id res chain seq x y z
N MET A 1 -10.51 11.65 18.68
CA MET A 1 -10.13 11.53 17.25
C MET A 1 -9.09 12.58 16.81
N LYS A 2 -9.30 13.90 16.98
CA LYS A 2 -8.34 14.94 16.53
C LYS A 2 -6.91 14.79 17.10
N LYS A 3 -6.75 14.41 18.38
CA LYS A 3 -5.43 14.15 18.99
C LYS A 3 -4.73 12.91 18.41
N GLU A 4 -5.47 11.83 18.15
CA GLU A 4 -4.90 10.60 17.55
C GLU A 4 -4.46 10.84 16.09
N MET A 5 -5.22 11.60 15.31
CA MET A 5 -4.86 11.92 13.92
C MET A 5 -3.54 12.70 13.83
N LYS A 6 -3.33 13.68 14.72
CA LYS A 6 -2.09 14.47 14.79
C LYS A 6 -0.86 13.65 15.24
N ILE A 7 -1.08 12.54 15.97
CA ILE A 7 -0.02 11.65 16.45
C ILE A 7 0.34 10.60 15.39
N VAL A 8 -0.66 10.08 14.67
CA VAL A 8 -0.47 9.04 13.63
C VAL A 8 0.14 9.61 12.36
N LEU A 9 -0.18 10.87 12.03
CA LEU A 9 0.30 11.62 10.88
C LEU A 9 1.14 12.83 11.34
N PRO A 10 2.36 12.61 11.85
CA PRO A 10 3.30 13.69 12.10
C PRO A 10 3.68 14.38 10.78
N PHE A 11 4.05 15.65 10.87
CA PHE A 11 4.31 16.49 9.68
C PHE A 11 5.36 15.89 8.74
N TYR A 12 6.41 15.25 9.27
CA TYR A 12 7.43 14.59 8.45
C TYR A 12 6.85 13.50 7.54
N LYS A 13 5.84 12.75 8.01
CA LYS A 13 5.16 11.71 7.24
C LYS A 13 4.38 12.25 6.06
N ILE A 14 3.65 13.33 6.32
CA ILE A 14 2.88 14.02 5.30
C ILE A 14 3.83 14.61 4.26
N ALA A 15 4.90 15.28 4.71
CA ALA A 15 5.87 15.92 3.84
C ALA A 15 6.53 14.92 2.88
N TYR A 16 7.11 13.82 3.38
CA TYR A 16 7.76 12.86 2.47
C TYR A 16 6.76 12.18 1.53
N ALA A 17 5.55 11.88 1.99
CA ALA A 17 4.55 11.19 1.15
C ALA A 17 4.07 12.10 0.01
N VAL A 18 3.79 13.37 0.31
CA VAL A 18 3.42 14.36 -0.70
C VAL A 18 4.59 14.61 -1.66
N SER A 19 5.80 14.82 -1.15
CA SER A 19 7.00 14.99 -1.98
C SER A 19 7.23 13.79 -2.90
N PHE A 20 7.07 12.57 -2.39
CA PHE A 20 7.21 11.35 -3.18
C PHE A 20 6.25 11.32 -4.37
N VAL A 21 4.96 11.64 -4.15
CA VAL A 21 3.95 11.63 -5.22
C VAL A 21 4.21 12.73 -6.25
N VAL A 22 4.60 13.93 -5.80
CA VAL A 22 4.96 15.02 -6.72
C VAL A 22 6.16 14.63 -7.56
N ILE A 23 7.25 14.13 -6.95
CA ILE A 23 8.46 13.70 -7.66
C ILE A 23 8.12 12.59 -8.66
N LEU A 24 7.32 11.61 -8.25
CA LEU A 24 6.90 10.50 -9.10
C LEU A 24 6.10 10.98 -10.31
N SER A 25 5.20 11.96 -10.13
CA SER A 25 4.44 12.57 -11.23
C SER A 25 5.27 13.42 -12.20
N VAL A 26 6.48 13.83 -11.82
CA VAL A 26 7.38 14.62 -12.67
C VAL A 26 8.38 13.73 -13.40
N ILE A 27 8.97 12.75 -12.71
CA ILE A 27 10.06 11.93 -13.26
C ILE A 27 9.54 10.81 -14.16
N ARG A 28 8.41 10.19 -13.80
CA ARG A 28 7.93 9.01 -14.50
C ARG A 28 7.14 9.43 -15.73
N ALA A 29 7.77 9.44 -16.89
CA ALA A 29 7.09 9.74 -18.15
C ALA A 29 5.99 8.71 -18.42
N VAL A 30 4.77 9.18 -18.57
CA VAL A 30 3.60 8.40 -18.98
C VAL A 30 3.08 9.00 -20.27
N VAL A 31 2.94 8.18 -21.30
CA VAL A 31 2.47 8.61 -22.62
C VAL A 31 0.96 8.35 -22.75
N PHE A 32 0.46 7.27 -22.13
CA PHE A 32 -0.93 6.85 -22.22
C PHE A 32 -1.64 6.74 -20.86
N THR A 33 -2.96 6.93 -20.86
CA THR A 33 -3.76 6.96 -19.61
C THR A 33 -3.74 5.65 -18.83
N TYR A 34 -3.64 4.49 -19.50
CA TYR A 34 -3.60 3.19 -18.84
C TYR A 34 -2.26 2.92 -18.15
N GLU A 35 -1.16 3.55 -18.62
CA GLU A 35 0.17 3.40 -18.04
C GLU A 35 0.28 4.07 -16.68
N ILE A 36 -0.60 5.03 -16.37
CA ILE A 36 -0.63 5.76 -15.10
C ILE A 36 -0.82 4.77 -13.94
N GLY A 37 -1.77 3.84 -14.05
CA GLY A 37 -2.06 2.87 -12.99
C GLY A 37 -0.91 1.89 -12.76
N LEU A 38 -0.35 1.34 -13.84
CA LEU A 38 0.85 0.49 -13.84
C LEU A 38 2.05 1.24 -13.24
N SER A 39 2.05 2.57 -13.41
CA SER A 39 3.15 3.42 -13.01
C SER A 39 3.11 3.90 -11.57
N ILE A 40 1.92 3.98 -11.00
CA ILE A 40 1.74 4.41 -9.62
C ILE A 40 1.84 3.21 -8.69
N GLU A 41 1.30 2.05 -9.07
CA GLU A 41 1.06 0.94 -8.14
C GLU A 41 2.33 0.39 -7.45
N PRO A 42 3.43 0.02 -8.15
CA PRO A 42 4.61 -0.54 -7.48
C PRO A 42 5.32 0.46 -6.56
N PRO A 43 5.56 1.73 -6.95
CA PRO A 43 6.12 2.72 -6.04
C PRO A 43 5.21 3.01 -4.83
N PHE A 44 3.88 3.02 -5.02
CA PHE A 44 2.93 3.24 -3.93
C PHE A 44 2.92 2.10 -2.90
N ALA A 45 3.19 0.87 -3.33
CA ALA A 45 3.36 -0.27 -2.43
C ALA A 45 4.54 -0.06 -1.46
N ILE A 46 5.68 0.44 -1.95
CA ILE A 46 6.83 0.77 -1.10
C ILE A 46 6.47 1.88 -0.12
N LEU A 47 5.85 2.96 -0.61
CA LEU A 47 5.42 4.06 0.22
C LEU A 47 4.49 3.57 1.34
N THR A 48 3.52 2.72 1.01
CA THR A 48 2.60 2.11 1.98
C THR A 48 3.36 1.28 3.02
N ALA A 49 4.28 0.41 2.57
CA ALA A 49 5.04 -0.44 3.47
C ALA A 49 5.87 0.37 4.46
N VAL A 50 6.53 1.44 4.01
CA VAL A 50 7.30 2.36 4.89
C VAL A 50 6.37 3.07 5.87
N PHE A 51 5.23 3.57 5.39
CA PHE A 51 4.27 4.31 6.20
C PHE A 51 3.66 3.48 7.33
N CYS A 52 3.33 2.22 7.01
CA CYS A 52 2.70 1.26 7.90
C CYS A 52 3.70 0.45 8.75
N ALA A 53 4.98 0.38 8.40
CA ALA A 53 6.00 -0.14 9.31
C ALA A 53 6.34 0.86 10.43
N ASP A 54 6.28 2.16 10.14
CA ASP A 54 6.56 3.22 11.13
C ASP A 54 5.45 3.39 12.20
N THR A 55 4.33 2.65 12.11
CA THR A 55 3.33 2.59 13.19
C THR A 55 3.88 1.89 14.43
N TYR A 56 4.76 0.90 14.24
CA TYR A 56 5.35 0.11 15.31
C TYR A 56 6.33 0.95 16.17
N VAL A 57 7.14 1.81 15.54
CA VAL A 57 8.05 2.71 16.27
C VAL A 57 7.28 3.73 17.08
N GLN A 58 6.17 4.26 16.54
CA GLN A 58 5.32 5.17 17.32
C GLN A 58 4.72 4.49 18.56
N GLU A 59 4.53 3.16 18.55
CA GLU A 59 4.07 2.39 19.72
C GLU A 59 5.19 2.19 20.77
N ILE A 60 6.46 2.06 20.34
CA ILE A 60 7.63 1.88 21.24
C ILE A 60 8.17 3.22 21.78
N THR A 61 8.43 4.19 20.90
CA THR A 61 9.13 5.45 21.23
C THR A 61 8.27 6.41 22.05
N SER A 62 6.94 6.23 22.08
CA SER A 62 6.05 7.15 22.80
C SER A 62 6.02 6.98 24.33
N ASN A 63 6.83 6.09 24.94
CA ASN A 63 6.76 5.75 26.39
C ASN A 63 5.34 5.42 26.89
N ARG A 64 4.41 5.12 25.98
CA ARG A 64 3.05 4.65 26.27
C ARG A 64 2.92 3.14 26.20
N SER A 65 3.99 2.44 25.84
CA SER A 65 4.05 0.97 25.87
C SER A 65 3.74 0.42 27.27
N GLU A 66 4.08 1.14 28.35
CA GLU A 66 3.71 0.81 29.74
C GLU A 66 2.20 0.98 30.01
N VAL A 67 1.57 2.07 29.53
CA VAL A 67 0.12 2.31 29.67
C VAL A 67 -0.70 1.37 28.77
N GLN A 68 -0.18 1.01 27.60
CA GLN A 68 -0.76 0.05 26.65
C GLN A 68 -0.61 -1.40 27.14
N ARG A 69 0.33 -1.70 28.05
CA ARG A 69 0.48 -3.00 28.72
C ARG A 69 -0.61 -3.25 29.77
N LEU A 70 -1.09 -2.17 30.40
CA LEU A 70 -2.22 -2.19 31.34
C LEU A 70 -3.59 -2.28 30.65
N TYR A 71 -3.64 -2.05 29.33
CA TYR A 71 -4.87 -2.12 28.55
C TYR A 71 -5.15 -3.55 28.08
N GLN A 72 -6.41 -4.00 28.19
CA GLN A 72 -6.86 -5.29 27.64
C GLN A 72 -6.46 -5.42 26.16
N ILE A 73 -5.99 -6.60 25.75
CA ILE A 73 -5.55 -6.95 24.38
C ILE A 73 -6.55 -6.46 23.30
N LYS A 74 -7.85 -6.51 23.59
CA LYS A 74 -8.92 -6.02 22.70
C LYS A 74 -8.74 -4.55 22.31
N LYS A 75 -8.36 -3.68 23.26
CA LYS A 75 -8.20 -2.25 23.01
C LYS A 75 -6.87 -1.93 22.31
N ARG A 76 -5.82 -2.76 22.49
CA ARG A 76 -4.55 -2.65 21.74
C ARG A 76 -4.77 -2.93 20.24
N ILE A 77 -5.47 -4.02 19.91
CA ILE A 77 -5.81 -4.36 18.52
C ILE A 77 -6.69 -3.28 17.89
N TYR A 78 -7.70 -2.79 18.62
CA TYR A 78 -8.55 -1.70 18.13
C TYR A 78 -7.74 -0.44 17.79
N SER A 79 -6.77 -0.09 18.65
CA SER A 79 -5.88 1.05 18.38
C SER A 79 -5.03 0.83 17.12
N ILE A 80 -4.46 -0.37 16.93
CA ILE A 80 -3.67 -0.70 15.72
C ILE A 80 -4.53 -0.62 14.46
N ILE A 81 -5.73 -1.21 14.47
CA ILE A 81 -6.66 -1.16 13.33
C ILE A 81 -7.07 0.28 13.04
N GLN A 82 -7.41 1.07 14.06
CA GLN A 82 -7.78 2.48 13.88
C GLN A 82 -6.65 3.30 13.24
N ARG A 83 -5.40 3.04 13.64
CA ARG A 83 -4.22 3.69 13.04
C ARG A 83 -4.03 3.27 11.60
N LEU A 84 -4.11 1.98 11.30
CA LEU A 84 -4.00 1.46 9.94
C LEU A 84 -5.09 2.03 9.03
N MET A 85 -6.33 2.18 9.54
CA MET A 85 -7.42 2.82 8.80
C MET A 85 -7.12 4.30 8.50
N ILE A 86 -6.64 5.07 9.48
CA ILE A 86 -6.29 6.49 9.27
C ILE A 86 -5.17 6.63 8.23
N GLN A 87 -4.13 5.80 8.33
CA GLN A 87 -3.02 5.80 7.38
C GLN A 87 -3.45 5.37 5.97
N GLY A 88 -4.27 4.32 5.88
CA GLY A 88 -4.82 3.83 4.62
C GLY A 88 -5.69 4.87 3.93
N THR A 89 -6.57 5.56 4.66
CA THR A 89 -7.38 6.65 4.11
C THR A 89 -6.52 7.81 3.62
N PHE A 90 -5.47 8.19 4.35
CA PHE A 90 -4.54 9.24 3.92
C PHE A 90 -3.81 8.86 2.63
N LEU A 91 -3.26 7.66 2.56
CA LEU A 91 -2.57 7.15 1.36
C LEU A 91 -3.52 7.05 0.16
N LEU A 92 -4.78 6.67 0.39
CA LEU A 92 -5.78 6.59 -0.68
C LEU A 92 -6.14 7.97 -1.24
N LEU A 93 -6.33 8.98 -0.37
CA LEU A 93 -6.51 10.37 -0.82
C LEU A 93 -5.30 10.85 -1.62
N LEU A 94 -4.09 10.50 -1.16
CA LEU A 94 -2.86 10.85 -1.82
C LEU A 94 -2.70 10.14 -3.19
N ALA A 95 -3.21 8.91 -3.33
CA ALA A 95 -3.23 8.20 -4.61
C ALA A 95 -4.15 8.88 -5.63
N VAL A 96 -5.34 9.32 -5.21
CA VAL A 96 -6.27 10.08 -6.05
C VAL A 96 -5.64 11.40 -6.49
N LEU A 97 -4.97 12.11 -5.56
CA LEU A 97 -4.21 13.31 -5.89
C LEU A 97 -3.07 13.02 -6.86
N GLY A 98 -2.32 11.93 -6.65
CA GLY A 98 -1.25 11.49 -7.54
C GLY A 98 -1.75 11.25 -8.97
N TYR A 99 -2.85 10.52 -9.12
CA TYR A 99 -3.50 10.31 -10.42
C TYR A 99 -3.88 11.64 -11.09
N GLY A 100 -4.46 12.60 -10.33
CA GLY A 100 -4.77 13.93 -10.85
C GLY A 100 -3.53 14.75 -11.25
N LEU A 101 -2.42 14.62 -10.54
CA LEU A 101 -1.16 15.30 -10.87
C LEU A 101 -0.55 14.77 -12.19
N PHE A 102 -0.68 13.48 -12.48
CA PHE A 102 -0.27 12.93 -13.79
C PHE A 102 -1.04 13.56 -14.95
N PHE A 103 -2.35 13.79 -14.78
CA PHE A 103 -3.14 14.53 -15.78
C PHE A 103 -2.69 15.98 -15.94
N ALA A 104 -2.37 16.66 -14.83
CA ALA A 104 -1.96 18.06 -14.84
C ALA A 104 -0.58 18.28 -15.48
N PHE A 105 0.40 17.43 -15.17
CA PHE A 105 1.78 17.61 -15.64
C PHE A 105 2.05 16.98 -17.01
N GLN A 106 1.46 15.82 -17.31
CA GLN A 106 1.88 15.01 -18.46
C GLN A 106 0.86 14.96 -19.60
N LYS A 107 -0.40 15.39 -19.36
CA LYS A 107 -1.50 15.40 -20.36
C LYS A 107 -1.49 14.16 -21.29
N PRO A 108 -1.63 12.96 -20.71
CA PRO A 108 -1.51 11.70 -21.46
C PRO A 108 -2.56 11.62 -22.58
N ILE A 109 -2.14 11.10 -23.73
CA ILE A 109 -3.01 10.97 -24.91
C ILE A 109 -3.84 9.70 -24.74
N THR A 110 -5.14 9.76 -25.04
CA THR A 110 -6.00 8.57 -25.06
C THR A 110 -5.72 7.73 -26.31
N HIS A 111 -5.33 6.47 -26.12
CA HIS A 111 -5.20 5.52 -27.23
C HIS A 111 -6.60 5.17 -27.76
N PRO A 112 -6.84 5.11 -29.09
CA PRO A 112 -8.16 4.85 -29.66
C PRO A 112 -8.77 3.47 -29.36
N VAL A 113 -8.02 2.57 -28.71
CA VAL A 113 -8.41 1.17 -28.45
C VAL A 113 -8.85 0.95 -26.98
N THR A 114 -8.67 1.93 -26.11
CA THR A 114 -8.89 1.75 -24.67
C THR A 114 -10.26 2.27 -24.22
N GLU A 115 -10.93 1.52 -23.34
CA GLU A 115 -12.20 1.93 -22.71
C GLU A 115 -12.10 3.31 -22.03
N SER A 116 -13.27 3.93 -21.79
CA SER A 116 -13.42 5.27 -21.19
C SER A 116 -12.43 5.56 -20.05
N GLU A 117 -11.88 6.77 -20.02
CA GLU A 117 -10.91 7.24 -19.01
C GLU A 117 -11.38 6.98 -17.56
N ILE A 118 -12.69 7.05 -17.33
CA ILE A 118 -13.34 6.82 -16.05
C ILE A 118 -13.19 5.37 -15.60
N LEU A 119 -13.32 4.40 -16.50
CA LEU A 119 -13.22 2.98 -16.18
C LEU A 119 -11.76 2.58 -15.86
N GLN A 120 -10.79 3.19 -16.54
CA GLN A 120 -9.37 3.05 -16.21
C GLN A 120 -9.07 3.63 -14.82
N PHE A 121 -9.64 4.79 -14.49
CA PHE A 121 -9.52 5.36 -13.16
C PHE A 121 -10.13 4.44 -12.08
N ILE A 122 -11.34 3.92 -12.29
CA ILE A 122 -12.02 3.04 -11.33
C ILE A 122 -11.23 1.73 -11.11
N THR A 123 -10.73 1.13 -12.19
CA THR A 123 -9.92 -0.11 -12.10
C THR A 123 -8.59 0.14 -11.40
N CYS A 124 -7.89 1.22 -11.74
CA CYS A 124 -6.67 1.66 -11.07
C CYS A 124 -6.90 1.93 -9.58
N PHE A 125 -7.98 2.66 -9.26
CA PHE A 125 -8.36 2.95 -7.88
C PHE A 125 -8.62 1.67 -7.08
N GLY A 126 -9.36 0.71 -7.67
CA GLY A 126 -9.58 -0.62 -7.07
C GLY A 126 -8.27 -1.38 -6.81
N ALA A 127 -7.35 -1.37 -7.78
CA ALA A 127 -6.04 -2.01 -7.64
C ALA A 127 -5.19 -1.36 -6.53
N ILE A 128 -5.18 -0.03 -6.44
CA ILE A 128 -4.45 0.71 -5.40
C ILE A 128 -5.04 0.45 -4.02
N VAL A 129 -6.36 0.40 -3.87
CA VAL A 129 -7.03 0.05 -2.59
C VAL A 129 -6.53 -1.30 -2.07
N VAL A 130 -6.51 -2.32 -2.93
CA VAL A 130 -6.05 -3.67 -2.57
C VAL A 130 -4.55 -3.66 -2.23
N THR A 131 -3.76 -2.90 -2.97
CA THR A 131 -2.31 -2.77 -2.75
C THR A 131 -2.02 -2.10 -1.40
N ILE A 132 -2.70 -0.99 -1.09
CA ILE A 132 -2.56 -0.30 0.20
C ILE A 132 -2.96 -1.23 1.36
N PHE A 133 -4.08 -1.95 1.21
CA PHE A 133 -4.56 -2.89 2.22
C PHE A 133 -3.54 -4.00 2.49
N PHE A 134 -3.08 -4.69 1.44
CA PHE A 134 -2.14 -5.80 1.57
C PHE A 134 -0.80 -5.36 2.15
N TRP A 135 -0.15 -4.36 1.54
CA TRP A 135 1.18 -3.90 1.96
C TRP A 135 1.15 -3.24 3.33
N GLY A 136 0.06 -2.54 3.66
CA GLY A 136 -0.13 -1.95 4.98
C GLY A 136 -0.20 -3.00 6.09
N ILE A 137 -1.00 -4.05 5.90
CA ILE A 137 -1.11 -5.16 6.87
C ILE A 137 0.18 -5.96 6.94
N LEU A 138 0.79 -6.27 5.78
CA LEU A 138 2.01 -7.05 5.71
C LEU A 138 3.16 -6.35 6.45
N ALA A 139 3.44 -5.09 6.13
CA ALA A 139 4.53 -4.33 6.74
C ALA A 139 4.34 -4.15 8.26
N ASN A 140 3.10 -3.89 8.68
CA ASN A 140 2.76 -3.78 10.10
C ASN A 140 2.96 -5.13 10.82
N THR A 141 2.55 -6.25 10.21
CA THR A 141 2.70 -7.60 10.76
C THR A 141 4.17 -8.02 10.85
N LEU A 142 4.97 -7.74 9.81
CA LEU A 142 6.40 -8.02 9.80
C LEU A 142 7.15 -7.18 10.84
N SER A 143 6.79 -5.91 10.99
CA SER A 143 7.38 -5.02 12.01
C SER A 143 7.10 -5.55 13.43
N MET A 144 5.87 -6.00 13.69
CA MET A 144 5.52 -6.65 14.97
C MET A 144 6.20 -8.00 15.17
N LEU A 145 6.36 -8.79 14.10
CA LEU A 145 7.02 -10.09 14.15
C LEU A 145 8.49 -9.94 14.54
N PHE A 146 9.23 -9.07 13.86
CA PHE A 146 10.67 -8.86 14.10
C PHE A 146 10.96 -7.91 15.27
N ARG A 147 9.93 -7.29 15.84
CA ARG A 147 10.05 -6.23 16.86
C ARG A 147 10.99 -5.09 16.43
N ASN A 148 11.07 -4.86 15.13
CA ASN A 148 11.97 -3.87 14.55
C ASN A 148 11.34 -3.34 13.25
N MET A 149 11.19 -2.02 13.18
CA MET A 149 10.68 -1.32 11.99
C MET A 149 11.57 -1.53 10.78
N TRP A 150 12.88 -1.44 10.93
CA TRP A 150 13.83 -1.59 9.83
C TRP A 150 13.76 -3.00 9.24
N MET A 151 13.55 -4.02 10.07
CA MET A 151 13.31 -5.39 9.61
C MET A 151 11.96 -5.52 8.92
N GLY A 152 10.91 -4.83 9.38
CA GLY A 152 9.61 -4.78 8.72
C GLY A 152 9.66 -4.13 7.33
N ILE A 153 10.36 -3.00 7.22
CA ILE A 153 10.60 -2.31 5.93
C ILE A 153 11.46 -3.17 5.02
N GLY A 154 12.59 -3.68 5.52
CA GLY A 154 13.53 -4.48 4.74
C GLY A 154 12.92 -5.78 4.21
N SER A 155 12.15 -6.50 5.05
CA SER A 155 11.44 -7.71 4.62
C SER A 155 10.33 -7.40 3.61
N SER A 156 9.59 -6.31 3.79
CA SER A 156 8.61 -5.86 2.80
C SER A 156 9.28 -5.49 1.47
N LEU A 157 10.45 -4.85 1.51
CA LEU A 157 11.21 -4.48 0.32
C LEU A 157 11.75 -5.72 -0.41
N LEU A 158 12.21 -6.75 0.30
CA LEU A 158 12.61 -8.02 -0.32
C LEU A 158 11.45 -8.71 -1.03
N ILE A 159 10.27 -8.74 -0.39
CA ILE A 159 9.05 -9.27 -1.01
C ILE A 159 8.68 -8.44 -2.24
N TRP A 160 8.83 -7.10 -2.17
CA TRP A 160 8.53 -6.19 -3.26
C TRP A 160 9.46 -6.43 -4.45
N VAL A 161 10.76 -6.59 -4.21
CA VAL A 161 11.74 -6.89 -5.27
C VAL A 161 11.45 -8.25 -5.89
N ALA A 162 11.09 -9.24 -5.08
CA ALA A 162 10.75 -10.58 -5.57
C ALA A 162 9.50 -10.56 -6.47
N THR A 163 8.47 -9.78 -6.14
CA THR A 163 7.22 -9.72 -6.89
C THR A 163 7.26 -8.74 -8.07
N ASN A 164 8.06 -7.68 -7.99
CA ASN A 164 8.22 -6.67 -9.06
C ASN A 164 9.35 -7.02 -10.05
N SER A 165 10.04 -8.15 -9.88
CA SER A 165 11.05 -8.63 -10.82
C SER A 165 10.43 -9.42 -11.97
N THR A 166 11.03 -9.32 -13.17
CA THR A 166 10.69 -10.15 -14.34
C THR A 166 10.79 -11.65 -14.06
N GLY A 167 11.64 -12.04 -13.11
CA GLY A 167 11.72 -13.43 -12.64
C GLY A 167 10.53 -13.83 -11.76
N GLY A 168 10.04 -12.91 -10.91
CA GLY A 168 8.84 -13.10 -10.11
C GLY A 168 7.58 -13.19 -10.95
N ASP A 169 7.49 -12.37 -11.99
CA ASP A 169 6.38 -12.41 -12.93
C ASP A 169 6.28 -13.76 -13.66
N LYS A 170 7.41 -14.33 -14.10
CA LYS A 170 7.44 -15.69 -14.68
C LYS A 170 7.11 -16.79 -13.67
N LEU A 171 7.41 -16.61 -12.40
CA LEU A 171 7.18 -17.61 -11.34
C LEU A 171 5.75 -17.58 -10.80
N PHE A 172 5.18 -16.39 -10.61
CA PHE A 172 3.85 -16.21 -10.02
C PHE A 172 2.77 -16.00 -11.09
N GLY A 173 3.11 -15.50 -12.28
CA GLY A 173 2.21 -15.27 -13.40
C GLY A 173 0.94 -14.51 -12.97
N ALA A 174 -0.22 -15.11 -13.28
CA ALA A 174 -1.54 -14.60 -12.90
C ALA A 174 -1.74 -14.31 -11.40
N TRP A 175 -0.94 -14.95 -10.53
CA TRP A 175 -1.04 -14.85 -9.07
C TRP A 175 -0.09 -13.80 -8.48
N ASN A 176 0.65 -13.07 -9.32
CA ASN A 176 1.59 -12.06 -8.85
C ASN A 176 0.86 -10.91 -8.11
N LEU A 177 1.51 -10.34 -7.10
CA LEU A 177 1.00 -9.24 -6.30
C LEU A 177 0.80 -7.95 -7.12
N PHE A 178 1.64 -7.80 -8.14
CA PHE A 178 1.63 -6.75 -9.14
C PHE A 178 1.00 -7.23 -10.46
N SER A 179 0.11 -8.22 -10.41
CA SER A 179 -0.59 -8.73 -11.60
C SER A 179 -1.33 -7.66 -12.42
N TYR A 180 -1.71 -6.54 -11.78
CA TYR A 180 -2.27 -5.38 -12.47
C TYR A 180 -1.20 -4.62 -13.25
N SER A 181 -0.01 -4.41 -12.67
CA SER A 181 1.15 -3.76 -13.31
C SER A 181 1.78 -4.58 -14.47
N PHE A 182 1.66 -5.90 -14.48
CA PHE A 182 2.18 -6.79 -15.54
C PHE A 182 1.11 -7.25 -16.55
N ARG A 183 -0.08 -6.62 -16.56
CA ARG A 183 -1.16 -7.01 -17.46
C ARG A 183 -0.80 -6.75 -18.92
N ASP A 184 -1.08 -7.71 -19.80
CA ASP A 184 -1.07 -7.50 -21.26
C ASP A 184 -2.19 -6.53 -21.66
N ILE A 185 -1.78 -5.38 -22.21
CA ILE A 185 -2.65 -4.23 -22.50
C ILE A 185 -3.46 -4.42 -23.79
N GLU A 186 -3.04 -5.34 -24.68
CA GLU A 186 -3.73 -5.61 -25.95
C GLU A 186 -5.06 -6.36 -25.78
N ASN A 187 -5.29 -7.02 -24.64
CA ASN A 187 -6.49 -7.83 -24.40
C ASN A 187 -7.36 -7.25 -23.27
N THR A 188 -8.35 -6.44 -23.64
CA THR A 188 -9.32 -5.83 -22.71
C THR A 188 -10.13 -6.87 -21.92
N ALA A 189 -10.24 -8.11 -22.42
CA ALA A 189 -10.90 -9.23 -21.77
C ALA A 189 -10.03 -10.02 -20.75
N ASP A 190 -8.76 -9.66 -20.57
CA ASP A 190 -7.90 -10.37 -19.63
C ASP A 190 -8.30 -10.07 -18.18
N ILE A 191 -9.04 -10.99 -17.55
CA ILE A 191 -9.45 -10.96 -16.13
C ILE A 191 -8.35 -11.58 -15.23
N THR A 192 -7.29 -12.10 -15.85
CA THR A 192 -6.21 -12.85 -15.21
C THR A 192 -5.54 -12.05 -14.06
N TRP A 193 -5.49 -10.72 -14.17
CA TRP A 193 -4.95 -9.85 -13.12
C TRP A 193 -5.79 -9.83 -11.82
N LEU A 194 -7.09 -10.12 -11.92
CA LEU A 194 -8.01 -10.12 -10.78
C LEU A 194 -7.69 -11.26 -9.79
N TYR A 195 -7.11 -12.37 -10.27
CA TYR A 195 -6.70 -13.49 -9.42
C TYR A 195 -5.59 -13.08 -8.43
N GLY A 196 -4.56 -12.37 -8.91
CA GLY A 196 -3.51 -11.81 -8.04
C GLY A 196 -4.08 -10.85 -6.99
N LYS A 197 -5.01 -9.97 -7.37
CA LYS A 197 -5.68 -9.06 -6.43
C LYS A 197 -6.58 -9.79 -5.43
N GLY A 198 -7.30 -10.84 -5.86
CA GLY A 198 -8.06 -11.72 -4.97
C GLY A 198 -7.16 -12.40 -3.95
N LEU A 199 -5.99 -12.90 -4.38
CA LEU A 199 -4.99 -13.50 -3.49
C LEU A 199 -4.45 -12.50 -2.47
N CYS A 200 -4.16 -11.25 -2.89
CA CYS A 200 -3.77 -10.17 -1.97
C CYS A 200 -4.81 -9.94 -0.86
N ILE A 201 -6.09 -9.92 -1.22
CA ILE A 201 -7.19 -9.73 -0.25
C ILE A 201 -7.25 -10.93 0.70
N CYS A 202 -7.21 -12.15 0.17
CA CYS A 202 -7.24 -13.37 0.98
C CYS A 202 -6.08 -13.42 1.99
N ILE A 203 -4.84 -13.16 1.55
CA ILE A 203 -3.68 -13.14 2.44
C ILE A 203 -3.78 -11.97 3.43
N GLY A 204 -4.18 -10.78 2.99
CA GLY A 204 -4.37 -9.62 3.86
C GLY A 204 -5.39 -9.89 4.98
N LEU A 205 -6.50 -10.55 4.68
CA LEU A 205 -7.50 -10.96 5.68
C LEU A 205 -6.95 -12.01 6.65
N ILE A 206 -6.22 -13.01 6.16
CA ILE A 206 -5.57 -14.02 7.01
C ILE A 206 -4.58 -13.34 7.97
N LEU A 207 -3.77 -12.41 7.47
CA LEU A 207 -2.82 -11.65 8.30
C LEU A 207 -3.54 -10.77 9.34
N LEU A 208 -4.64 -10.12 8.95
CA LEU A 208 -5.46 -9.33 9.87
C LEU A 208 -6.04 -10.19 11.00
N LEU A 209 -6.51 -11.41 10.68
CA LEU A 209 -7.00 -12.38 11.65
C LEU A 209 -5.88 -13.01 12.51
N ALA A 210 -4.65 -13.09 11.98
CA ALA A 210 -3.48 -13.56 12.71
C ALA A 210 -2.89 -12.49 13.65
N LEU A 211 -3.10 -11.21 13.33
CA LEU A 211 -2.65 -10.05 14.10
C LEU A 211 -2.95 -10.16 15.61
N PRO A 212 -4.17 -10.50 16.08
CA PRO A 212 -4.44 -10.69 17.50
C PRO A 212 -3.62 -11.82 18.15
N LYS A 213 -3.33 -12.90 17.42
CA LYS A 213 -2.52 -14.03 17.93
C LYS A 213 -1.05 -13.62 18.06
N ILE A 214 -0.53 -12.87 17.10
CA ILE A 214 0.85 -12.35 17.10
C ILE A 214 1.04 -11.36 18.25
N VAL A 215 0.11 -10.40 18.39
CA VAL A 215 0.12 -9.42 19.48
C VAL A 215 -0.01 -10.10 20.85
N ARG A 216 -0.79 -11.18 20.98
CA ARG A 216 -0.92 -11.93 22.24
C ARG A 216 0.33 -12.72 22.62
N LYS A 217 1.03 -13.32 21.65
CA LYS A 217 2.23 -14.14 21.91
C LYS A 217 3.49 -13.32 22.15
N ARG A 218 3.56 -12.09 21.64
CA ARG A 218 4.79 -11.27 21.63
C ARG A 218 4.62 -9.86 22.23
N GLY A 219 3.44 -9.54 22.78
CA GLY A 219 3.10 -8.23 23.35
C GLY A 219 3.25 -8.10 24.85
#